data_AF-A0A261Q0V4-F1
#
_entry.id   AF-A0A261Q0V4-F1
#
_cell.length_a   1.000
_cell.length_b   1.000
_cell.length_c   1.000
_cell.angle_alpha   90.00
_cell.angle_beta   90.00
_cell.angle_gamma   90.00
#
_symmetry.space_group_name_H-M   'P 1'
#
loop_
_entity.id
_entity.type
_entity.pdbx_description
1 polymer ?
#
loop_
_entity_poly.entity_id
_entity_poly.type
_entity_poly.pdbx_seq_one_letter_code
_entity_poly.pdbx_strand_id
1 'polypeptide(L)'
;MLHVLIGSTPESYRWVTKLLGLRGNIQQGLQEIHAVTQKEPLFRTEAQLIEYLMQGYVLRLSGREVTDFQKYLTQNSDNLLIQFFGNSILMKEGHGEAALALAQNRPNSPEYLDIPFFDYHIGEILLQKGQYAHAIAAFQQFLKQHPAGNFVKDATYKQYLCYALAGDEAKARTQYERVKTIGQAHNEADKSAQKACNAAYQPLIDTQKLVLKARFAGDGGYYETALQNLKNTSEAQFSQPYYRTEYNYRKARIYHKMNDFVTAIPLYERAIALGEGQNWHFAPSSCLQLGYIFQLRNDKAKAKSYFEKAISFKKHEYKNSVDGKAKAALTEMGY
;
A
#
# COMPACT_ATOMS: atom_id res chain seq x y z
N MET A 1 11.12 6.16 -20.81
CA MET A 1 10.15 5.18 -20.24
C MET A 1 10.53 3.73 -20.52
N LEU A 2 10.77 3.34 -21.79
CA LEU A 2 11.13 1.96 -22.16
C LEU A 2 12.32 1.41 -21.34
N HIS A 3 13.38 2.20 -21.18
CA HIS A 3 14.55 1.81 -20.38
C HIS A 3 14.24 1.61 -18.89
N VAL A 4 13.28 2.34 -18.34
CA VAL A 4 12.80 2.11 -16.96
C VAL A 4 12.08 0.77 -16.87
N LEU A 5 11.18 0.47 -17.81
CA LEU A 5 10.44 -0.80 -17.84
C LEU A 5 11.37 -2.00 -18.00
N ILE A 6 12.35 -1.91 -18.90
CA ILE A 6 13.38 -2.94 -19.09
C ILE A 6 14.21 -3.10 -17.80
N GLY A 7 14.67 -1.99 -17.22
CA GLY A 7 15.43 -2.00 -15.97
C GLY A 7 14.67 -2.53 -14.76
N SER A 8 13.35 -2.41 -14.75
CA SER A 8 12.45 -2.86 -13.67
C SER A 8 11.98 -4.31 -13.84
N THR A 9 12.44 -5.01 -14.88
CA THR A 9 12.04 -6.39 -15.15
C THR A 9 12.51 -7.32 -14.04
N PRO A 10 11.61 -8.13 -13.42
CA PRO A 10 12.01 -9.04 -12.36
C PRO A 10 13.06 -10.05 -12.84
N GLU A 11 13.91 -10.49 -11.93
CA GLU A 11 15.04 -11.38 -12.24
C GLU A 11 14.65 -12.64 -13.03
N SER A 12 13.50 -13.23 -12.67
CA SER A 12 12.94 -14.40 -13.35
C SER A 12 12.59 -14.19 -14.83
N TYR A 13 12.44 -12.94 -15.26
CA TYR A 13 12.06 -12.56 -16.63
C TYR A 13 13.18 -11.86 -17.40
N ARG A 14 14.36 -11.63 -16.78
CA ARG A 14 15.50 -10.99 -17.44
C ARG A 14 16.04 -11.76 -18.65
N TRP A 15 15.75 -13.04 -18.77
CA TRP A 15 16.12 -13.82 -19.96
C TRP A 15 15.36 -13.36 -21.22
N VAL A 16 14.11 -12.89 -21.08
CA VAL A 16 13.29 -12.42 -22.20
C VAL A 16 13.88 -11.14 -22.79
N THR A 17 14.24 -10.19 -21.93
CA THR A 17 14.84 -8.91 -22.37
C THR A 17 16.19 -9.14 -23.02
N LYS A 18 17.01 -10.06 -22.49
CA LYS A 18 18.27 -10.48 -23.13
C LYS A 18 18.05 -11.14 -24.49
N LEU A 19 17.09 -12.05 -24.61
CA LEU A 19 16.76 -12.74 -25.86
C LEU A 19 16.34 -11.75 -26.95
N LEU A 20 15.54 -10.74 -26.60
CA LEU A 20 15.07 -9.70 -27.52
C LEU A 20 16.10 -8.58 -27.76
N GLY A 21 17.30 -8.66 -27.16
CA GLY A 21 18.33 -7.63 -27.28
C GLY A 21 17.98 -6.29 -26.62
N LEU A 22 16.93 -6.26 -25.78
CA LEU A 22 16.49 -5.06 -25.08
C LEU A 22 17.43 -4.72 -23.93
N ARG A 23 18.04 -3.54 -24.00
CA ARG A 23 18.93 -2.99 -22.97
C ARG A 23 18.32 -1.74 -22.39
N GLY A 24 18.47 -1.54 -21.09
CA GLY A 24 17.96 -0.36 -20.40
C GLY A 24 18.12 -0.50 -18.91
N ASN A 25 18.30 0.63 -18.23
CA ASN A 25 18.28 0.69 -16.78
C ASN A 25 17.42 1.87 -16.31
N ILE A 26 17.03 1.81 -15.04
CA ILE A 26 16.12 2.79 -14.43
C ILE A 26 16.73 4.20 -14.49
N GLN A 27 18.00 4.36 -14.14
CA GLN A 27 18.68 5.66 -14.12
C GLN A 27 18.69 6.33 -15.49
N GLN A 28 19.05 5.58 -16.54
CA GLN A 28 19.03 6.06 -17.92
C GLN A 28 17.61 6.52 -18.31
N GLY A 29 16.61 5.68 -18.05
CA GLY A 29 15.24 6.00 -18.42
C GLY A 29 14.67 7.22 -17.69
N LEU A 30 15.11 7.49 -16.46
CA LEU A 30 14.76 8.71 -15.71
C LEU A 30 15.43 9.95 -16.29
N GLN A 31 16.71 9.87 -16.67
CA GLN A 31 17.41 10.98 -17.33
C GLN A 31 16.73 11.38 -18.65
N GLU A 32 16.27 10.39 -19.42
CA GLU A 32 15.53 10.62 -20.65
C GLU A 32 14.18 11.32 -20.39
N ILE A 33 13.42 10.88 -19.39
CA ILE A 33 12.15 11.53 -19.00
C ILE A 33 12.41 12.97 -18.55
N HIS A 34 13.41 13.17 -17.69
CA HIS A 34 13.78 14.49 -17.20
C HIS A 34 14.24 15.43 -18.33
N ALA A 35 14.90 14.92 -19.37
CA ALA A 35 15.27 15.73 -20.53
C ALA A 35 14.02 16.27 -21.26
N VAL A 36 12.96 15.46 -21.38
CA VAL A 36 11.69 15.87 -22.02
C VAL A 36 11.00 16.95 -21.19
N THR A 37 10.93 16.81 -19.86
CA THR A 37 10.29 17.81 -18.99
C THR A 37 10.94 19.19 -19.12
N GLN A 38 12.25 19.24 -19.35
CA GLN A 38 12.99 20.49 -19.54
C GLN A 38 12.89 21.05 -20.96
N LYS A 39 13.03 20.20 -21.99
CA LYS A 39 13.32 20.64 -23.36
C LYS A 39 12.10 20.67 -24.28
N GLU A 40 11.04 19.92 -23.98
CA GLU A 40 9.91 19.72 -24.90
C GLU A 40 8.61 20.25 -24.28
N PRO A 41 8.19 21.50 -24.58
CA PRO A 41 6.99 22.09 -23.98
C PRO A 41 5.70 21.31 -24.25
N LEU A 42 5.59 20.67 -25.43
CA LEU A 42 4.38 19.95 -25.85
C LEU A 42 4.08 18.71 -24.99
N PHE A 43 5.12 18.00 -24.54
CA PHE A 43 4.99 16.76 -23.77
C PHE A 43 5.40 16.91 -22.31
N ARG A 44 5.61 18.15 -21.86
CA ARG A 44 6.14 18.44 -20.53
C ARG A 44 5.23 17.88 -19.45
N THR A 45 3.93 18.11 -19.57
CA THR A 45 2.92 17.70 -18.57
C THR A 45 2.86 16.17 -18.44
N GLU A 46 2.78 15.46 -19.56
CA GLU A 46 2.75 14.00 -19.59
C GLU A 46 4.07 13.41 -19.06
N ALA A 47 5.21 14.00 -19.43
CA ALA A 47 6.51 13.57 -18.94
C ALA A 47 6.64 13.77 -17.43
N GLN A 48 6.14 14.89 -16.89
CA GLN A 48 6.09 15.14 -15.44
C GLN A 48 5.19 14.13 -14.72
N LEU A 49 4.00 13.84 -15.26
CA LEU A 49 3.14 12.79 -14.71
C LEU A 49 3.86 11.43 -14.67
N ILE A 50 4.55 11.05 -15.75
CA ILE A 50 5.31 9.79 -15.81
C ILE A 50 6.44 9.80 -14.78
N GLU A 51 7.16 10.91 -14.61
CA GLU A 51 8.21 11.05 -13.59
C GLU A 51 7.66 10.78 -12.18
N TYR A 52 6.51 11.39 -11.82
CA TYR A 52 5.86 11.15 -10.54
C TYR A 52 5.32 9.72 -10.38
N LEU A 53 4.79 9.11 -11.45
CA LEU A 53 4.40 7.69 -11.45
C LEU A 53 5.61 6.78 -11.18
N MET A 54 6.78 7.09 -11.74
CA MET A 54 7.99 6.33 -11.45
C MET A 54 8.46 6.52 -10.02
N GLN A 55 8.39 7.75 -9.49
CA GLN A 55 8.71 8.01 -8.09
C GLN A 55 7.75 7.27 -7.12
N GLY A 56 6.45 7.27 -7.40
CA GLY A 56 5.44 6.64 -6.55
C GLY A 56 5.36 5.12 -6.67
N TYR A 57 5.70 4.52 -7.82
CA TYR A 57 5.53 3.08 -8.05
C TYR A 57 6.82 2.26 -8.13
N VAL A 58 7.91 2.85 -8.59
CA VAL A 58 9.19 2.15 -8.82
C VAL A 58 10.24 2.56 -7.80
N LEU A 59 10.33 3.87 -7.52
CA LEU A 59 11.29 4.42 -6.57
C LEU A 59 10.61 4.68 -5.21
N ARG A 60 10.99 5.78 -4.55
CA ARG A 60 10.41 6.27 -3.31
C ARG A 60 10.10 7.75 -3.50
N LEU A 61 8.88 8.16 -3.15
CA LEU A 61 8.51 9.56 -3.04
C LEU A 61 8.74 10.00 -1.59
N SER A 62 9.54 11.04 -1.35
CA SER A 62 9.83 11.48 0.02
C SER A 62 10.13 12.97 0.16
N GLY A 63 9.72 13.54 1.30
CA GLY A 63 10.06 14.91 1.67
C GLY A 63 9.63 15.93 0.60
N ARG A 64 10.61 16.64 0.04
CA ARG A 64 10.39 17.73 -0.93
C ARG A 64 9.62 17.29 -2.17
N GLU A 65 9.84 16.06 -2.63
CA GLU A 65 9.21 15.51 -3.84
C GLU A 65 7.68 15.43 -3.69
N VAL A 66 7.18 15.17 -2.48
CA VAL A 66 5.73 15.18 -2.18
C VAL A 66 5.16 16.59 -2.29
N THR A 67 5.87 17.59 -1.80
CA THR A 67 5.44 19.00 -1.88
C THR A 67 5.39 19.47 -3.33
N ASP A 68 6.43 19.18 -4.11
CA ASP A 68 6.50 19.52 -5.53
C ASP A 68 5.39 18.79 -6.31
N PHE A 69 5.12 17.53 -5.95
CA PHE A 69 4.02 16.76 -6.52
C PHE A 69 2.65 17.37 -6.21
N GLN A 70 2.38 17.72 -4.95
CA GLN A 70 1.11 18.38 -4.58
C GLN A 70 0.91 19.69 -5.33
N LYS A 71 1.96 20.50 -5.48
CA LYS A 71 1.91 21.72 -6.29
C LYS A 71 1.57 21.41 -7.75
N TYR A 72 2.20 20.39 -8.34
CA TYR A 72 1.90 19.93 -9.68
C TYR A 72 0.42 19.52 -9.84
N LEU A 73 -0.14 18.81 -8.85
CA LEU A 73 -1.57 18.43 -8.86
C LEU A 73 -2.48 19.66 -8.82
N THR A 74 -2.18 20.67 -8.00
CA THR A 74 -2.95 21.91 -7.94
C THR A 74 -2.86 22.72 -9.23
N GLN A 75 -1.69 22.77 -9.87
CA GLN A 75 -1.49 23.49 -11.13
C GLN A 75 -2.22 22.85 -12.32
N ASN A 76 -2.61 21.58 -12.20
CA ASN A 76 -3.30 20.81 -13.22
C ASN A 76 -4.65 20.29 -12.70
N SER A 77 -5.36 21.10 -11.91
CA SER A 77 -6.61 20.70 -11.23
C SER A 77 -7.74 20.31 -12.19
N ASP A 78 -7.72 20.83 -13.40
CA ASP A 78 -8.65 20.52 -14.49
C ASP A 78 -8.28 19.23 -15.25
N ASN A 79 -7.04 18.74 -15.12
CA ASN A 79 -6.63 17.51 -15.81
C ASN A 79 -7.03 16.26 -15.01
N LEU A 80 -8.14 15.63 -15.41
CA LEU A 80 -8.69 14.45 -14.73
C LEU A 80 -7.70 13.27 -14.60
N LEU A 81 -6.85 13.03 -15.61
CA LEU A 81 -5.87 11.95 -15.57
C LEU A 81 -4.80 12.18 -14.50
N ILE A 82 -4.32 13.43 -14.41
CA ILE A 82 -3.39 13.85 -13.36
C ILE A 82 -4.04 13.74 -11.99
N GLN A 83 -5.30 14.16 -11.85
CA GLN A 83 -6.04 14.00 -10.59
C GLN A 83 -6.19 12.53 -10.20
N PHE A 84 -6.50 11.65 -11.15
CA PHE A 84 -6.67 10.22 -10.88
C PHE A 84 -5.39 9.56 -10.37
N PHE A 85 -4.27 9.73 -11.09
CA PHE A 85 -2.98 9.18 -10.65
C PHE A 85 -2.43 9.89 -9.42
N GLY A 86 -2.69 11.20 -9.29
CA GLY A 86 -2.45 12.01 -8.10
C GLY A 86 -3.06 11.39 -6.86
N ASN A 87 -4.35 11.09 -6.92
CA ASN A 87 -5.09 10.44 -5.85
C ASN A 87 -4.46 9.09 -5.48
N SER A 88 -4.16 8.24 -6.47
CA SER A 88 -3.60 6.91 -6.22
C SER A 88 -2.20 6.96 -5.58
N ILE A 89 -1.33 7.88 -6.01
CA ILE A 89 -0.01 8.09 -5.39
C ILE A 89 -0.15 8.60 -3.96
N LEU A 90 -1.00 9.61 -3.72
CA LEU A 90 -1.23 10.15 -2.37
C LEU A 90 -1.76 9.07 -1.42
N MET A 91 -2.70 8.24 -1.86
CA MET A 91 -3.17 7.09 -1.08
C MET A 91 -2.04 6.12 -0.74
N LYS A 92 -1.22 5.77 -1.74
CA LYS A 92 -0.11 4.82 -1.57
C LYS A 92 0.93 5.32 -0.56
N GLU A 93 1.21 6.61 -0.55
CA GLU A 93 2.16 7.23 0.37
C GLU A 93 1.58 7.52 1.76
N GLY A 94 0.28 7.29 1.95
CA GLY A 94 -0.40 7.53 3.23
C GLY A 94 -0.75 9.01 3.44
N HIS A 95 -0.99 9.76 2.36
CA HIS A 95 -1.51 11.13 2.45
C HIS A 95 -3.04 11.15 2.32
N GLY A 96 -3.73 10.43 3.23
CA GLY A 96 -5.17 10.18 3.15
C GLY A 96 -6.04 11.44 3.04
N GLU A 97 -5.77 12.49 3.85
CA GLU A 97 -6.56 13.74 3.78
C GLU A 97 -6.41 14.45 2.43
N ALA A 98 -5.17 14.56 1.93
CA ALA A 98 -4.90 15.18 0.63
C ALA A 98 -5.52 14.36 -0.51
N ALA A 99 -5.43 13.03 -0.43
CA ALA A 99 -6.07 12.14 -1.38
C ALA A 99 -7.60 12.32 -1.37
N LEU A 100 -8.23 12.36 -0.19
CA LEU A 100 -9.67 12.52 -0.07
C LEU A 100 -10.15 13.84 -0.67
N ALA A 101 -9.48 14.94 -0.30
CA ALA A 101 -9.79 16.27 -0.83
C ALA A 101 -9.65 16.30 -2.36
N LEU A 102 -8.62 15.68 -2.90
CA LEU A 102 -8.40 15.62 -4.35
C LEU A 102 -9.49 14.80 -5.06
N ALA A 103 -9.87 13.64 -4.53
CA ALA A 103 -10.93 12.83 -5.12
C ALA A 103 -12.30 13.53 -5.06
N GLN A 104 -12.60 14.26 -3.98
CA GLN A 104 -13.86 14.98 -3.81
C GLN A 104 -13.95 16.23 -4.69
N ASN A 105 -12.83 16.92 -4.91
CA ASN A 105 -12.75 18.14 -5.72
C ASN A 105 -12.30 17.87 -7.17
N ARG A 106 -12.34 16.61 -7.62
CA ARG A 106 -11.98 16.24 -9.00
C ARG A 106 -12.87 16.98 -10.01
N PRO A 107 -12.36 17.28 -11.22
CA PRO A 107 -13.21 17.77 -12.30
C PRO A 107 -14.27 16.71 -12.65
N ASN A 108 -15.55 17.12 -12.70
CA ASN A 108 -16.69 16.21 -12.82
C ASN A 108 -17.85 16.77 -13.66
N SER A 109 -17.61 17.83 -14.45
CA SER A 109 -18.60 18.34 -15.39
C SER A 109 -18.87 17.33 -16.53
N PRO A 110 -19.99 17.44 -17.27
CA PRO A 110 -20.36 16.47 -18.30
C PRO A 110 -19.33 16.26 -19.43
N GLU A 111 -18.39 17.19 -19.60
CA GLU A 111 -17.29 17.10 -20.56
C GLU A 111 -16.19 16.10 -20.14
N TYR A 112 -16.15 15.75 -18.85
CA TYR A 112 -15.18 14.79 -18.32
C TYR A 112 -15.69 13.36 -18.39
N LEU A 113 -14.76 12.42 -18.55
CA LEU A 113 -15.05 10.99 -18.43
C LEU A 113 -15.48 10.69 -16.99
N ASP A 114 -16.55 9.91 -16.83
CA ASP A 114 -16.88 9.34 -15.53
C ASP A 114 -15.85 8.25 -15.18
N ILE A 115 -15.21 8.39 -14.01
CA ILE A 115 -14.23 7.44 -13.49
C ILE A 115 -14.75 6.93 -12.14
N PRO A 116 -15.49 5.80 -12.12
CA PRO A 116 -16.07 5.25 -10.90
C PRO A 116 -15.04 4.93 -9.80
N PHE A 117 -13.78 4.72 -10.19
CA PHE A 117 -12.69 4.41 -9.27
C PHE A 117 -12.40 5.50 -8.25
N PHE A 118 -12.82 6.76 -8.48
CA PHE A 118 -12.76 7.78 -7.43
C PHE A 118 -13.66 7.42 -6.24
N ASP A 119 -14.84 6.84 -6.47
CA ASP A 119 -15.72 6.42 -5.36
C ASP A 119 -15.16 5.21 -4.61
N TYR A 120 -14.48 4.30 -5.32
CA TYR A 120 -13.72 3.22 -4.69
C TYR A 120 -12.59 3.78 -3.80
N HIS A 121 -11.78 4.72 -4.32
CA HIS A 121 -10.72 5.37 -3.55
C HIS A 121 -11.26 6.16 -2.35
N ILE A 122 -12.35 6.92 -2.51
CA ILE A 122 -13.03 7.61 -1.40
C ILE A 122 -13.45 6.60 -0.34
N GLY A 123 -14.05 5.47 -0.74
CA GLY A 123 -14.42 4.39 0.18
C GLY A 123 -13.23 3.82 0.95
N GLU A 124 -12.10 3.58 0.29
CA GLU A 124 -10.86 3.12 0.93
C GLU A 124 -10.33 4.11 1.96
N ILE A 125 -10.24 5.39 1.59
CA ILE A 125 -9.72 6.44 2.46
C ILE A 125 -10.62 6.64 3.68
N LEU A 126 -11.94 6.62 3.49
CA LEU A 126 -12.91 6.75 4.58
C LEU A 126 -12.88 5.54 5.52
N LEU A 127 -12.66 4.33 5.01
CA LEU A 127 -12.41 3.15 5.84
C LEU A 127 -11.12 3.34 6.67
N GLN A 128 -10.05 3.82 6.05
CA GLN A 128 -8.79 4.14 6.73
C GLN A 128 -8.97 5.17 7.84
N LYS A 129 -9.81 6.18 7.60
CA LYS A 129 -10.16 7.23 8.56
C LYS A 129 -11.13 6.76 9.65
N GLY A 130 -11.70 5.55 9.54
CA GLY A 130 -12.68 5.01 10.49
C GLY A 130 -14.12 5.51 10.28
N GLN A 131 -14.41 6.16 9.15
CA GLN A 131 -15.73 6.71 8.82
C GLN A 131 -16.56 5.66 8.05
N TYR A 132 -16.92 4.57 8.74
CA TYR A 132 -17.47 3.37 8.11
C TYR A 132 -18.76 3.59 7.32
N ALA A 133 -19.70 4.40 7.83
CA ALA A 133 -20.94 4.68 7.13
C ALA A 133 -20.71 5.40 5.78
N HIS A 134 -19.84 6.41 5.77
CA HIS A 134 -19.47 7.12 4.54
C HIS A 134 -18.67 6.23 3.59
N ALA A 135 -17.77 5.39 4.11
CA ALA A 135 -17.04 4.42 3.31
C ALA A 135 -17.97 3.44 2.60
N ILE A 136 -18.98 2.91 3.31
CA ILE A 136 -20.00 2.03 2.74
C ILE A 136 -20.74 2.72 1.61
N ALA A 137 -21.18 3.96 1.80
CA ALA A 137 -21.90 4.73 0.77
C ALA A 137 -21.06 4.92 -0.50
N ALA A 138 -19.78 5.24 -0.35
CA ALA A 138 -18.86 5.39 -1.47
C ALA A 138 -18.64 4.05 -2.22
N PHE A 139 -18.44 2.94 -1.51
CA PHE A 139 -18.37 1.62 -2.14
C PHE A 139 -19.68 1.21 -2.83
N GLN A 140 -20.84 1.59 -2.29
CA GLN A 140 -22.13 1.35 -2.94
C GLN A 140 -22.25 2.12 -4.24
N GLN A 141 -21.80 3.38 -4.27
CA GLN A 141 -21.76 4.19 -5.47
C GLN A 141 -20.84 3.58 -6.53
N PHE A 142 -19.63 3.17 -6.14
CA PHE A 142 -18.71 2.44 -7.02
C PHE A 142 -19.35 1.19 -7.61
N LEU A 143 -19.95 0.32 -6.78
CA LEU A 143 -20.59 -0.92 -7.25
C LEU A 143 -21.81 -0.68 -8.14
N LYS A 144 -22.49 0.47 -7.99
CA LYS A 144 -23.62 0.86 -8.86
C LYS A 144 -23.13 1.28 -10.25
N GLN A 145 -22.04 2.05 -10.32
CA GLN A 145 -21.47 2.53 -11.58
C GLN A 145 -20.55 1.50 -12.25
N HIS A 146 -19.95 0.60 -11.47
CA HIS A 146 -19.02 -0.43 -11.91
C HIS A 146 -19.46 -1.82 -11.38
N PRO A 147 -20.56 -2.39 -11.88
CA PRO A 147 -21.14 -3.63 -11.35
C PRO A 147 -20.34 -4.89 -11.71
N ALA A 148 -19.43 -4.81 -12.67
CA ALA A 148 -18.60 -5.91 -13.15
C ALA A 148 -17.20 -5.41 -13.50
N GLY A 149 -16.22 -6.30 -13.39
CA GLY A 149 -14.81 -5.96 -13.62
C GLY A 149 -13.99 -6.13 -12.35
N ASN A 150 -12.91 -5.35 -12.27
CA ASN A 150 -11.96 -5.41 -11.17
C ASN A 150 -12.52 -4.68 -9.93
N PHE A 151 -12.06 -5.10 -8.76
CA PHE A 151 -12.37 -4.50 -7.44
C PHE A 151 -13.82 -4.67 -6.98
N VAL A 152 -14.67 -5.41 -7.71
CA VAL A 152 -16.06 -5.68 -7.29
C VAL A 152 -16.09 -6.55 -6.03
N LYS A 153 -15.24 -7.60 -5.96
CA LYS A 153 -15.13 -8.43 -4.77
C LYS A 153 -14.43 -7.67 -3.64
N ASP A 154 -13.38 -6.91 -3.95
CA ASP A 154 -12.67 -6.13 -2.95
C ASP A 154 -13.55 -5.05 -2.31
N ALA A 155 -14.29 -4.25 -3.09
CA ALA A 155 -15.22 -3.27 -2.56
C ALA A 155 -16.31 -3.92 -1.68
N THR A 156 -16.84 -5.08 -2.08
CA THR A 156 -17.81 -5.84 -1.27
C THR A 156 -17.17 -6.34 0.03
N TYR A 157 -15.92 -6.81 -0.03
CA TYR A 157 -15.16 -7.21 1.15
C TYR A 157 -14.88 -6.04 2.10
N LYS A 158 -14.58 -4.86 1.56
CA LYS A 158 -14.40 -3.63 2.35
C LYS A 158 -15.70 -3.17 3.02
N GLN A 159 -16.85 -3.37 2.37
CA GLN A 159 -18.16 -3.17 3.02
C GLN A 159 -18.36 -4.14 4.19
N TYR A 160 -18.02 -5.42 4.03
CA TYR A 160 -18.01 -6.38 5.14
C TYR A 160 -17.17 -5.85 6.32
N LEU A 161 -15.93 -5.43 6.06
CA LEU A 161 -15.04 -4.90 7.10
C LEU A 161 -15.63 -3.66 7.77
N CYS A 162 -16.21 -2.72 7.00
CA CYS A 162 -16.88 -1.55 7.55
C CYS A 162 -18.02 -1.93 8.51
N TYR A 163 -18.91 -2.85 8.10
CA TYR A 163 -20.01 -3.31 8.96
C TYR A 163 -19.50 -4.03 10.22
N ALA A 164 -18.51 -4.92 10.07
CA ALA A 164 -17.96 -5.65 11.21
C ALA A 164 -17.27 -4.73 12.22
N LEU A 165 -16.55 -3.70 11.75
CA LEU A 165 -15.88 -2.71 12.60
C LEU A 165 -16.86 -1.71 13.23
N ALA A 166 -18.02 -1.49 12.61
CA ALA A 166 -19.13 -0.71 13.15
C ALA A 166 -20.04 -1.51 14.10
N GLY A 167 -19.88 -2.84 14.18
CA GLY A 167 -20.67 -3.72 15.04
C GLY A 167 -21.99 -4.21 14.43
N ASP A 168 -22.24 -3.96 13.14
CA ASP A 168 -23.43 -4.48 12.43
C ASP A 168 -23.13 -5.89 11.88
N GLU A 169 -23.17 -6.88 12.77
CA GLU A 169 -22.83 -8.27 12.46
C GLU A 169 -23.76 -8.91 11.41
N ALA A 170 -25.02 -8.48 11.34
CA ALA A 170 -25.98 -8.98 10.36
C ALA A 170 -25.56 -8.57 8.94
N LYS A 171 -25.31 -7.27 8.71
CA LYS A 171 -24.86 -6.79 7.40
C LYS A 171 -23.43 -7.22 7.08
N ALA A 172 -22.56 -7.33 8.08
CA ALA A 172 -21.22 -7.88 7.91
C ALA A 172 -21.27 -9.29 7.32
N ARG A 173 -22.07 -10.18 7.91
CA ARG A 173 -22.30 -11.54 7.39
C ARG A 173 -22.84 -11.50 5.96
N THR A 174 -23.83 -10.66 5.67
CA THR A 174 -24.40 -10.54 4.31
C THR A 174 -23.32 -10.20 3.28
N GLN A 175 -22.47 -9.19 3.55
CA GLN A 175 -21.43 -8.82 2.59
C GLN A 175 -20.33 -9.87 2.49
N TYR A 176 -19.94 -10.50 3.60
CA TYR A 176 -18.96 -11.59 3.60
C TYR A 176 -19.40 -12.75 2.70
N GLU A 177 -20.65 -13.19 2.82
CA GLU A 177 -21.20 -14.25 1.97
C GLU A 177 -21.31 -13.80 0.51
N ARG A 178 -21.63 -12.52 0.27
CA ARG A 178 -21.71 -11.93 -1.07
C ARG A 178 -20.36 -11.93 -1.80
N VAL A 179 -19.23 -11.76 -1.10
CA VAL A 179 -17.88 -11.83 -1.72
C VAL A 179 -17.62 -13.16 -2.43
N LYS A 180 -18.19 -14.26 -1.92
CA LYS A 180 -18.03 -15.61 -2.50
C LYS A 180 -18.60 -15.69 -3.91
N THR A 181 -19.71 -15.01 -4.18
CA THR A 181 -20.49 -15.17 -5.42
C THR A 181 -20.43 -13.95 -6.35
N ILE A 182 -20.15 -12.74 -5.85
CA ILE A 182 -20.14 -11.52 -6.67
C ILE A 182 -18.89 -11.41 -7.54
N GLY A 183 -19.02 -10.90 -8.77
CA GLY A 183 -17.88 -10.54 -9.62
C GLY A 183 -16.92 -11.71 -9.93
N GLN A 184 -15.72 -11.38 -10.43
CA GLN A 184 -14.67 -12.35 -10.77
C GLN A 184 -13.37 -12.00 -10.02
N ALA A 185 -12.51 -12.99 -9.78
CA ALA A 185 -11.24 -12.80 -9.09
C ALA A 185 -10.06 -12.70 -10.09
N HIS A 186 -10.07 -11.64 -10.91
CA HIS A 186 -9.02 -11.42 -11.92
C HIS A 186 -7.80 -10.71 -11.38
N ASN A 187 -8.00 -9.58 -10.70
CA ASN A 187 -6.91 -8.81 -10.09
C ASN A 187 -6.56 -9.36 -8.69
N GLU A 188 -5.42 -8.95 -8.16
CA GLU A 188 -4.95 -9.42 -6.85
C GLU A 188 -5.85 -9.00 -5.68
N ALA A 189 -6.49 -7.82 -5.77
CA ALA A 189 -7.41 -7.35 -4.74
C ALA A 189 -8.63 -8.27 -4.62
N ASP A 190 -9.28 -8.61 -5.74
CA ASP A 190 -10.44 -9.50 -5.76
C ASP A 190 -10.07 -10.94 -5.37
N LYS A 191 -8.88 -11.43 -5.77
CA LYS A 191 -8.36 -12.73 -5.32
C LYS A 191 -8.14 -12.75 -3.81
N SER A 192 -7.56 -11.68 -3.25
CA SER A 192 -7.35 -11.54 -1.81
C SER A 192 -8.67 -11.50 -1.06
N ALA A 193 -9.65 -10.73 -1.55
CA ALA A 193 -11.00 -10.68 -0.99
C ALA A 193 -11.67 -12.06 -1.00
N GLN A 194 -11.61 -12.77 -2.13
CA GLN A 194 -12.17 -14.13 -2.23
C GLN A 194 -11.48 -15.10 -1.27
N LYS A 195 -10.15 -15.07 -1.18
CA LYS A 195 -9.37 -15.90 -0.25
C LYS A 195 -9.75 -15.61 1.21
N ALA A 196 -9.92 -14.33 1.57
CA ALA A 196 -10.31 -13.90 2.91
C ALA A 196 -11.72 -14.36 3.30
N CYS A 197 -12.62 -14.51 2.32
CA CYS A 197 -14.01 -14.91 2.52
C CYS A 197 -14.32 -16.37 2.15
N ASN A 198 -13.31 -17.22 1.97
CA ASN A 198 -13.53 -18.59 1.49
C ASN A 198 -14.10 -19.55 2.56
N ALA A 199 -13.88 -19.25 3.84
CA ALA A 199 -14.36 -20.08 4.95
C ALA A 199 -15.80 -19.72 5.37
N ALA A 200 -16.38 -20.53 6.27
CA ALA A 200 -17.62 -20.16 6.95
C ALA A 200 -17.44 -18.86 7.76
N TYR A 201 -18.45 -17.99 7.75
CA TYR A 201 -18.40 -16.72 8.46
C TYR A 201 -18.15 -16.92 9.96
N GLN A 202 -17.21 -16.15 10.50
CA GLN A 202 -16.98 -15.99 11.93
C GLN A 202 -16.92 -14.49 12.24
N PRO A 203 -17.63 -14.00 13.29
CA PRO A 203 -17.50 -12.63 13.73
C PRO A 203 -16.06 -12.28 14.08
N LEU A 204 -15.65 -11.05 13.77
CA LEU A 204 -14.36 -10.55 14.24
C LEU A 204 -14.39 -10.40 15.77
N ILE A 205 -13.38 -10.92 16.45
CA ILE A 205 -13.21 -10.67 17.89
C ILE A 205 -12.58 -9.29 18.11
N ASP A 206 -12.72 -8.73 19.31
CA ASP A 206 -12.30 -7.35 19.62
C ASP A 206 -10.82 -7.07 19.31
N THR A 207 -9.95 -8.04 19.60
CA THR A 207 -8.51 -7.92 19.30
C THR A 207 -8.21 -7.87 17.80
N GLN A 208 -8.97 -8.62 16.99
CA GLN A 208 -8.87 -8.53 15.52
C GLN A 208 -9.39 -7.18 15.02
N LYS A 209 -10.54 -6.73 15.54
CA LYS A 209 -11.10 -5.40 15.20
C LYS A 209 -10.10 -4.30 15.51
N LEU A 210 -9.43 -4.38 16.65
CA LEU A 210 -8.43 -3.41 17.09
C LEU A 210 -7.20 -3.38 16.18
N VAL A 211 -6.63 -4.54 15.81
CA VAL A 211 -5.50 -4.63 14.88
C VAL A 211 -5.88 -4.10 13.50
N LEU A 212 -7.09 -4.40 13.01
CA LEU A 212 -7.59 -3.89 11.73
C LEU A 212 -7.75 -2.38 11.75
N LYS A 213 -8.32 -1.80 12.83
CA LYS A 213 -8.43 -0.34 12.99
C LYS A 213 -7.05 0.34 12.94
N ALA A 214 -6.08 -0.19 13.68
CA ALA A 214 -4.71 0.33 13.68
C ALA A 214 -4.03 0.19 12.31
N ARG A 215 -4.22 -0.96 11.64
CA ARG A 215 -3.74 -1.18 10.27
C ARG A 215 -4.31 -0.15 9.31
N PHE A 216 -5.63 0.00 9.25
CA PHE A 216 -6.29 0.89 8.29
C PHE A 216 -5.92 2.35 8.54
N ALA A 217 -5.93 2.80 9.79
CA ALA A 217 -5.48 4.14 10.14
C ALA A 217 -4.00 4.36 9.76
N GLY A 218 -3.12 3.39 10.04
CA GLY A 218 -1.71 3.46 9.67
C GLY A 218 -1.47 3.43 8.15
N ASP A 219 -2.21 2.62 7.41
CA ASP A 219 -2.11 2.52 5.94
C ASP A 219 -2.54 3.84 5.27
N GLY A 220 -3.53 4.56 5.83
CA GLY A 220 -3.99 5.87 5.34
C GLY A 220 -3.22 7.09 5.85
N GLY A 221 -2.22 6.89 6.72
CA GLY A 221 -1.43 7.97 7.32
C GLY A 221 -2.03 8.65 8.55
N TYR A 222 -3.13 8.12 9.09
CA TYR A 222 -3.77 8.59 10.31
C TYR A 222 -3.05 8.04 11.56
N TYR A 223 -1.75 8.30 11.68
CA TYR A 223 -0.88 7.63 12.66
C TYR A 223 -1.29 7.87 14.11
N GLU A 224 -1.68 9.11 14.44
CA GLU A 224 -2.16 9.48 15.78
C GLU A 224 -3.44 8.72 16.13
N THR A 225 -4.41 8.67 15.21
CA THR A 225 -5.63 7.85 15.34
C THR A 225 -5.28 6.38 15.53
N ALA A 226 -4.30 5.87 14.77
CA ALA A 226 -3.85 4.48 14.89
C ALA A 226 -3.27 4.19 16.29
N LEU A 227 -2.43 5.08 16.83
CA LEU A 227 -1.87 4.94 18.18
C LEU A 227 -2.93 5.10 19.27
N GLN A 228 -3.89 6.02 19.09
CA GLN A 228 -5.00 6.20 20.01
C GLN A 228 -5.87 4.93 20.09
N ASN A 229 -6.13 4.29 18.95
CA ASN A 229 -6.82 3.00 18.90
C ASN A 229 -6.07 1.89 19.65
N LEU A 230 -4.74 1.99 19.79
CA LEU A 230 -3.89 1.01 20.48
C LEU A 230 -3.51 1.41 21.92
N LYS A 231 -3.96 2.58 22.41
CA LYS A 231 -3.44 3.21 23.65
C LYS A 231 -3.51 2.30 24.88
N ASN A 232 -4.62 1.58 25.05
CA ASN A 232 -4.86 0.70 26.20
C ASN A 232 -4.62 -0.78 25.86
N THR A 233 -3.90 -1.04 24.76
CA THR A 233 -3.66 -2.40 24.27
C THR A 233 -2.22 -2.82 24.53
N SER A 234 -2.05 -4.00 25.12
CA SER A 234 -0.76 -4.65 25.29
C SER A 234 -0.69 -5.96 24.51
N GLU A 235 0.53 -6.43 24.22
CA GLU A 235 0.74 -7.72 23.55
C GLU A 235 0.06 -8.89 24.28
N ALA A 236 -0.02 -8.82 25.63
CA ALA A 236 -0.58 -9.89 26.46
C ALA A 236 -2.09 -10.11 26.24
N GLN A 237 -2.81 -9.15 25.67
CA GLN A 237 -4.24 -9.28 25.35
C GLN A 237 -4.49 -10.18 24.13
N PHE A 238 -3.46 -10.47 23.33
CA PHE A 238 -3.58 -11.33 22.16
C PHE A 238 -3.20 -12.77 22.53
N SER A 239 -4.18 -13.66 22.55
CA SER A 239 -3.97 -15.08 22.90
C SER A 239 -3.17 -15.84 21.84
N GLN A 240 -3.43 -15.57 20.56
CA GLN A 240 -2.77 -16.26 19.46
C GLN A 240 -1.43 -15.60 19.12
N PRO A 241 -0.33 -16.37 18.97
CA PRO A 241 0.97 -15.82 18.61
C PRO A 241 0.97 -15.05 17.28
N TYR A 242 0.11 -15.44 16.34
CA TYR A 242 -0.11 -14.70 15.10
C TYR A 242 -0.48 -13.23 15.36
N TYR A 243 -1.51 -12.99 16.19
CA TYR A 243 -1.97 -11.62 16.46
C TYR A 243 -1.00 -10.83 17.34
N ARG A 244 -0.24 -11.49 18.23
CA ARG A 244 0.87 -10.85 18.95
C ARG A 244 1.95 -10.34 17.99
N THR A 245 2.28 -11.16 16.99
CA THR A 245 3.26 -10.81 15.95
C THR A 245 2.75 -9.66 15.08
N GLU A 246 1.50 -9.75 14.62
CA GLU A 246 0.88 -8.68 13.83
C GLU A 246 0.80 -7.36 14.61
N TYR A 247 0.34 -7.39 15.87
CA TYR A 247 0.24 -6.20 16.72
C TYR A 247 1.59 -5.46 16.81
N ASN A 248 2.66 -6.18 17.15
CA ASN A 248 3.99 -5.59 17.27
C ASN A 248 4.47 -5.02 15.93
N TYR A 249 4.31 -5.77 14.83
CA TYR A 249 4.68 -5.30 13.50
C TYR A 249 3.91 -4.04 13.10
N ARG A 250 2.59 -4.00 13.29
CA ARG A 250 1.74 -2.84 12.93
C ARG A 250 2.12 -1.62 13.76
N LYS A 251 2.29 -1.80 15.08
CA LYS A 251 2.70 -0.72 15.98
C LYS A 251 4.09 -0.19 15.60
N ALA A 252 5.04 -1.07 15.27
CA ALA A 252 6.36 -0.70 14.77
C ALA A 252 6.28 0.11 13.46
N ARG A 253 5.44 -0.33 12.49
CA ARG A 253 5.21 0.39 11.24
C ARG A 253 4.66 1.80 11.45
N ILE A 254 3.76 1.99 12.42
CA ILE A 254 3.21 3.31 12.74
C ILE A 254 4.31 4.23 13.29
N TYR A 255 5.03 3.81 14.33
CA TYR A 255 6.15 4.61 14.89
C TYR A 255 7.26 4.87 13.86
N HIS A 256 7.60 3.87 13.04
CA HIS A 256 8.56 4.03 11.95
C HIS A 256 8.11 5.12 10.97
N LYS A 257 6.84 5.10 10.54
CA LYS A 257 6.31 6.14 9.63
C LYS A 257 6.26 7.53 10.28
N MET A 258 6.19 7.61 11.61
CA MET A 258 6.35 8.85 12.37
C MET A 258 7.81 9.24 12.62
N ASN A 259 8.79 8.52 12.06
CA ASN A 259 10.23 8.65 12.31
C ASN A 259 10.67 8.42 13.77
N ASP A 260 9.80 7.86 14.62
CA ASP A 260 10.17 7.39 15.96
C ASP A 260 10.81 6.00 15.86
N PHE A 261 12.04 6.00 15.39
CA PHE A 261 12.84 4.79 15.26
C PHE A 261 13.23 4.18 16.62
N VAL A 262 13.26 4.98 17.70
CA VAL A 262 13.60 4.51 19.04
C VAL A 262 12.54 3.53 19.52
N THR A 263 11.27 3.86 19.32
CA THR A 263 10.15 2.97 19.66
C THR A 263 9.94 1.88 18.61
N ALA A 264 10.14 2.17 17.33
CA ALA A 264 9.86 1.22 16.25
C ALA A 264 10.79 -0.01 16.25
N ILE A 265 12.10 0.18 16.48
CA ILE A 265 13.10 -0.90 16.41
C ILE A 265 12.78 -2.07 17.36
N PRO A 266 12.62 -1.86 18.68
CA PRO A 266 12.34 -2.98 19.60
C PRO A 266 11.02 -3.69 19.29
N LEU A 267 10.02 -2.99 18.74
CA LEU A 267 8.77 -3.59 18.30
C LEU A 267 8.95 -4.48 17.06
N TYR A 268 9.79 -4.08 16.10
CA TYR A 268 10.15 -4.95 14.98
C TYR A 268 10.93 -6.17 15.44
N GLU A 269 11.91 -6.00 16.31
CA GLU A 269 12.68 -7.11 16.89
C GLU A 269 11.76 -8.08 17.62
N ARG A 270 10.77 -7.57 18.35
CA ARG A 270 9.74 -8.37 19.00
C ARG A 270 8.90 -9.15 18.00
N ALA A 271 8.46 -8.52 16.91
CA ALA A 271 7.73 -9.19 15.83
C ALA A 271 8.58 -10.27 15.12
N ILE A 272 9.89 -10.05 14.97
CA ILE A 272 10.80 -11.07 14.41
C ILE A 272 10.86 -12.26 15.35
N ALA A 273 11.12 -12.04 16.64
CA ALA A 273 11.23 -13.12 17.62
C ALA A 273 9.96 -13.97 17.74
N LEU A 274 8.78 -13.34 17.69
CA LEU A 274 7.49 -14.03 17.77
C LEU A 274 7.13 -14.79 16.47
N GLY A 275 7.56 -14.27 15.32
CA GLY A 275 7.29 -14.87 14.01
C GLY A 275 8.39 -15.81 13.48
N GLU A 276 9.47 -16.02 14.24
CA GLU A 276 10.57 -16.92 13.88
C GLU A 276 10.02 -18.36 13.69
N GLY A 277 10.41 -19.01 12.59
CA GLY A 277 9.93 -20.37 12.24
C GLY A 277 8.48 -20.44 11.72
N GLN A 278 7.75 -19.33 11.68
CA GLN A 278 6.39 -19.25 11.16
C GLN A 278 6.37 -18.80 9.68
N ASN A 279 5.30 -19.16 8.97
CA ASN A 279 5.10 -18.73 7.57
C ASN A 279 4.43 -17.36 7.44
N TRP A 280 4.38 -16.59 8.52
CA TRP A 280 3.74 -15.28 8.57
C TRP A 280 4.68 -14.21 8.02
N HIS A 281 4.17 -13.30 7.20
CA HIS A 281 5.02 -12.32 6.54
C HIS A 281 5.60 -11.26 7.51
N PHE A 282 5.09 -11.15 8.73
CA PHE A 282 5.43 -10.08 9.67
C PHE A 282 6.92 -10.07 10.06
N ALA A 283 7.51 -11.24 10.34
CA ALA A 283 8.93 -11.35 10.68
C ALA A 283 9.86 -10.96 9.52
N PRO A 284 9.74 -11.53 8.29
CA PRO A 284 10.56 -11.09 7.15
C PRO A 284 10.31 -9.63 6.77
N SER A 285 9.06 -9.14 6.90
CA SER A 285 8.75 -7.73 6.67
C SER A 285 9.42 -6.82 7.71
N SER A 286 9.46 -7.24 8.98
CA SER A 286 10.14 -6.51 10.06
C SER A 286 11.65 -6.45 9.82
N CYS A 287 12.25 -7.56 9.41
CA CYS A 287 13.67 -7.60 9.00
C CYS A 287 13.93 -6.60 7.87
N LEU A 288 13.11 -6.62 6.82
CA LEU A 288 13.25 -5.67 5.71
C LEU A 288 13.17 -4.21 6.18
N GLN A 289 12.22 -3.87 7.07
CA GLN A 289 12.10 -2.52 7.61
C GLN A 289 13.28 -2.11 8.49
N LEU A 290 13.77 -3.00 9.35
CA LEU A 290 14.97 -2.76 10.14
C LEU A 290 16.20 -2.55 9.25
N GLY A 291 16.35 -3.34 8.18
CA GLY A 291 17.38 -3.14 7.17
C GLY A 291 17.39 -1.72 6.62
N TYR A 292 16.22 -1.21 6.20
CA TYR A 292 16.09 0.18 5.74
C TYR A 292 16.38 1.22 6.83
N ILE A 293 15.94 1.00 8.08
CA ILE A 293 16.21 1.93 9.18
C ILE A 293 17.72 2.02 9.45
N PHE A 294 18.42 0.89 9.51
CA PHE A 294 19.87 0.88 9.74
C PHE A 294 20.65 1.41 8.53
N GLN A 295 20.16 1.18 7.31
CA GLN A 295 20.72 1.78 6.09
C GLN A 295 20.64 3.31 6.15
N LEU A 296 19.48 3.87 6.51
CA LEU A 296 19.28 5.32 6.68
C LEU A 296 20.19 5.91 7.78
N ARG A 297 20.49 5.13 8.83
CA ARG A 297 21.40 5.50 9.92
C ARG A 297 22.88 5.27 9.58
N ASN A 298 23.20 4.86 8.35
CA ASN A 298 24.55 4.52 7.89
C ASN A 298 25.22 3.36 8.66
N ASP A 299 24.45 2.53 9.38
CA ASP A 299 24.92 1.29 10.01
C ASP A 299 24.82 0.14 9.00
N LYS A 300 25.79 0.10 8.08
CA LYS A 300 25.80 -0.86 6.97
C LYS A 300 25.85 -2.32 7.45
N ALA A 301 26.53 -2.58 8.56
CA ALA A 301 26.68 -3.93 9.10
C ALA A 301 25.33 -4.49 9.58
N LYS A 302 24.58 -3.71 10.38
CA LYS A 302 23.24 -4.14 10.80
C LYS A 302 22.26 -4.19 9.64
N ALA A 303 22.30 -3.19 8.76
CA ALA A 303 21.43 -3.17 7.58
C ALA A 303 21.58 -4.45 6.74
N LYS A 304 22.82 -4.83 6.43
CA LYS A 304 23.14 -6.09 5.73
C LYS A 304 22.55 -7.30 6.46
N SER A 305 22.84 -7.43 7.76
CA SER A 305 22.38 -8.57 8.56
C SER A 305 20.85 -8.73 8.50
N TYR A 306 20.10 -7.64 8.61
CA TYR A 306 18.64 -7.70 8.53
C TYR A 306 18.11 -7.99 7.13
N PHE A 307 18.74 -7.46 6.07
CA PHE A 307 18.33 -7.80 4.70
C PHE A 307 18.59 -9.28 4.39
N GLU A 308 19.74 -9.83 4.79
CA GLU A 308 20.04 -11.26 4.67
C GLU A 308 19.08 -12.11 5.50
N LYS A 309 18.76 -11.68 6.73
CA LYS A 309 17.75 -12.35 7.57
C LYS A 309 16.37 -12.32 6.92
N ALA A 310 15.97 -11.22 6.26
CA ALA A 310 14.70 -11.18 5.53
C ALA A 310 14.62 -12.22 4.41
N ILE A 311 15.72 -12.42 3.66
CA ILE A 311 15.85 -13.39 2.55
C ILE A 311 15.87 -14.85 3.05
N SER A 312 16.27 -15.09 4.30
CA SER A 312 16.36 -16.43 4.88
C SER A 312 14.98 -17.07 5.09
N PHE A 313 13.92 -16.30 5.33
CA PHE A 313 12.55 -16.80 5.48
C PHE A 313 12.00 -17.38 4.17
N LYS A 314 11.87 -18.70 4.08
CA LYS A 314 11.58 -19.36 2.79
C LYS A 314 10.11 -19.38 2.37
N LYS A 315 9.16 -19.30 3.31
CA LYS A 315 7.73 -19.52 3.04
C LYS A 315 6.88 -18.41 3.66
N HIS A 316 6.41 -17.47 2.87
CA HIS A 316 5.41 -16.47 3.27
C HIS A 316 4.79 -15.79 2.03
N GLU A 317 3.63 -15.16 2.20
CA GLU A 317 2.84 -14.56 1.11
C GLU A 317 3.63 -13.54 0.26
N TYR A 318 4.48 -12.73 0.90
CA TYR A 318 5.23 -11.65 0.24
C TYR A 318 6.69 -12.00 -0.11
N LYS A 319 7.04 -13.29 -0.25
CA LYS A 319 8.42 -13.76 -0.44
C LYS A 319 9.15 -13.04 -1.57
N ASN A 320 8.57 -13.03 -2.76
CA ASN A 320 9.21 -12.43 -3.94
C ASN A 320 9.44 -10.93 -3.78
N SER A 321 8.49 -10.22 -3.15
CA SER A 321 8.61 -8.78 -2.92
C SER A 321 9.67 -8.46 -1.86
N VAL A 322 9.67 -9.19 -0.74
CA VAL A 322 10.65 -8.99 0.33
C VAL A 322 12.07 -9.29 -0.16
N ASP A 323 12.28 -10.41 -0.85
CA ASP A 323 13.58 -10.76 -1.42
C ASP A 323 14.06 -9.73 -2.43
N GLY A 324 13.20 -9.35 -3.39
CA GLY A 324 13.57 -8.39 -4.43
C GLY A 324 14.04 -7.07 -3.82
N LYS A 325 13.30 -6.58 -2.82
CA LYS A 325 13.62 -5.34 -2.08
C LYS A 325 14.90 -5.45 -1.25
N ALA A 326 15.07 -6.54 -0.51
CA ALA A 326 16.27 -6.77 0.30
C ALA A 326 17.53 -6.91 -0.56
N LYS A 327 17.45 -7.67 -1.67
CA LYS A 327 18.56 -7.82 -2.62
C LYS A 327 18.92 -6.51 -3.30
N ALA A 328 17.93 -5.73 -3.74
CA ALA A 328 18.18 -4.42 -4.33
C ALA A 328 18.91 -3.49 -3.35
N ALA A 329 18.47 -3.43 -2.09
CA ALA A 329 19.12 -2.63 -1.06
C ALA A 329 20.56 -3.11 -0.76
N LEU A 330 20.80 -4.43 -0.73
CA LEU A 330 22.14 -4.99 -0.60
C LEU A 330 23.05 -4.57 -1.76
N THR A 331 22.57 -4.67 -3.00
CA THR A 331 23.32 -4.21 -4.19
C THR A 331 23.64 -2.71 -4.12
N GLU A 332 22.67 -1.87 -3.75
CA GLU A 332 22.89 -0.42 -3.57
C GLU A 332 23.97 -0.10 -2.53
N MET A 333 24.11 -0.95 -1.51
CA MET A 333 25.12 -0.81 -0.46
C MET A 333 26.49 -1.39 -0.83
N GLY A 334 26.59 -2.10 -1.96
CA GLY A 334 27.82 -2.72 -2.47
C GLY A 334 28.06 -4.16 -1.99
N TYR A 335 27.02 -4.93 -1.69
CA TYR A 335 27.10 -6.34 -1.26
C TYR A 335 26.71 -7.35 -2.33
#